data_AF-A0A1R2CDF8-F1
#
_entry.id   AF-A0A1R2CDF8-F1
#
_cell.length_a   1.000
_cell.length_b   1.000
_cell.length_c   1.000
_cell.angle_alpha   90.00
_cell.angle_beta   90.00
_cell.angle_gamma   90.00
#
_symmetry.space_group_name_H-M   'P 1'
#
loop_
_entity.id
_entity.type
_entity.pdbx_description
1 polymer ?
#
loop_
_entity_poly.entity_id
_entity_poly.type
_entity_poly.pdbx_seq_one_letter_code
_entity_poly.pdbx_strand_id
1 'polypeptide(L)'
;MFLVTLIFSFFTLQIVSGVLLEFFIASDTSCWIVGPTSTGSCAVIHSGNPAWATNIPLAKWIWDIDKNTQAGIATITKFFYVAGIPQSGSLNIAADNYFITYLNDVDANCKDSTYGETFKIAEGINCDVNSYIKTGLNKLEIEVNNISTGDGAVMFKLAVLSNF
;
A
#
# COMPACT_ATOMS: atom_id res chain seq x y z
N MET A 1 -4.53 -64.58 -15.15
CA MET A 1 -4.66 -63.46 -16.10
C MET A 1 -4.86 -62.20 -15.27
N PHE A 2 -3.78 -61.48 -14.97
CA PHE A 2 -3.84 -60.24 -14.17
C PHE A 2 -3.54 -59.07 -15.10
N LEU A 3 -4.51 -58.16 -15.21
CA LEU A 3 -4.43 -56.97 -16.04
C LEU A 3 -3.90 -55.82 -15.17
N VAL A 4 -2.66 -55.40 -15.40
CA VAL A 4 -2.06 -54.22 -14.75
C VAL A 4 -2.48 -52.98 -15.53
N THR A 5 -3.19 -52.06 -14.87
CA THR A 5 -3.60 -50.79 -15.49
C THR A 5 -2.56 -49.73 -15.16
N LEU A 6 -1.88 -49.21 -16.18
CA LEU A 6 -0.86 -48.17 -16.06
C LEU A 6 -1.55 -46.81 -16.16
N ILE A 7 -1.54 -46.02 -15.08
CA ILE A 7 -2.09 -44.65 -15.08
C ILE A 7 -0.99 -43.70 -15.54
N PHE A 8 -1.12 -43.17 -16.76
CA PHE A 8 -0.28 -42.08 -17.26
C PHE A 8 -0.80 -40.75 -16.71
N SER A 9 -0.07 -40.15 -15.77
CA SER A 9 -0.33 -38.79 -15.32
C SER A 9 0.34 -37.81 -16.28
N PHE A 10 -0.46 -37.14 -17.11
CA PHE A 10 0.01 -36.05 -17.96
C PHE A 10 0.26 -34.81 -17.09
N PHE A 11 1.52 -34.55 -16.75
CA PHE A 11 1.94 -33.23 -16.28
C PHE A 11 1.94 -32.29 -17.48
N THR A 12 0.88 -31.51 -17.65
CA THR A 12 0.89 -30.38 -18.57
C THR A 12 1.79 -29.29 -17.97
N LEU A 13 3.00 -29.12 -18.51
CA LEU A 13 3.74 -27.88 -18.34
C LEU A 13 2.92 -26.78 -19.02
N GLN A 14 2.16 -26.00 -18.23
CA GLN A 14 1.65 -24.73 -18.72
C GLN A 14 2.82 -23.76 -18.78
N ILE A 15 3.35 -23.56 -19.98
CA ILE A 15 4.23 -22.42 -20.26
C ILE A 15 3.32 -21.20 -20.16
N VAL A 16 3.41 -20.47 -19.06
CA VAL A 16 2.70 -19.21 -18.91
C VAL A 16 3.40 -18.21 -19.82
N SER A 17 3.00 -18.15 -21.09
CA SER A 17 3.40 -17.06 -21.98
C SER A 17 2.70 -15.80 -21.48
N GLY A 18 3.46 -14.73 -21.25
CA GLY A 18 2.89 -13.43 -20.95
C GLY A 18 3.95 -12.36 -20.80
N VAL A 19 3.50 -11.10 -20.75
CA VAL A 19 4.37 -9.94 -20.51
C VAL A 19 4.28 -9.59 -19.03
N LEU A 20 5.44 -9.61 -18.36
CA LEU A 20 5.55 -9.12 -16.99
C LEU A 20 5.50 -7.60 -16.97
N LEU A 21 4.54 -7.06 -16.22
CA LEU A 21 4.35 -5.62 -16.02
C LEU A 21 4.59 -5.32 -14.54
N GLU A 22 5.57 -4.47 -14.25
CA GLU A 22 5.79 -3.92 -12.92
C GLU A 22 5.33 -2.46 -12.89
N PHE A 23 4.54 -2.09 -11.89
CA PHE A 23 4.12 -0.71 -11.68
C PHE A 23 4.06 -0.36 -10.20
N PHE A 24 4.19 0.95 -9.93
CA PHE A 24 4.28 1.51 -8.58
C PHE A 24 3.15 2.49 -8.32
N ILE A 25 2.49 2.32 -7.17
CA ILE A 25 1.47 3.23 -6.67
C ILE A 25 2.03 3.86 -5.40
N ALA A 26 2.41 5.13 -5.48
CA ALA A 26 3.08 5.83 -4.38
C ALA A 26 2.21 6.95 -3.79
N SER A 27 2.50 7.36 -2.56
CA SER A 27 1.91 8.55 -1.96
C SER A 27 2.38 9.82 -2.66
N ASP A 28 1.44 10.61 -3.16
CA ASP A 28 1.66 11.87 -3.87
C ASP A 28 0.38 12.74 -3.81
N THR A 29 0.35 13.86 -4.55
CA THR A 29 -0.78 14.79 -4.58
C THR A 29 -2.00 14.29 -5.35
N SER A 30 -1.97 13.08 -5.90
CA SER A 30 -3.16 12.43 -6.52
C SER A 30 -3.93 11.56 -5.53
N CYS A 31 -3.40 11.34 -4.32
CA CYS A 31 -4.15 10.71 -3.24
C CYS A 31 -5.32 11.60 -2.82
N TRP A 32 -6.50 11.01 -2.64
CA TRP A 32 -7.62 11.68 -1.98
C TRP A 32 -7.48 11.53 -0.46
N ILE A 33 -7.74 12.57 0.31
CA ILE A 33 -7.66 12.53 1.78
C ILE A 33 -8.89 13.20 2.40
N VAL A 34 -9.43 12.55 3.42
CA VAL A 34 -10.33 13.17 4.42
C VAL A 34 -9.54 13.18 5.72
N GLY A 35 -9.21 14.35 6.23
CA GLY A 35 -8.28 14.51 7.36
C GLY A 35 -8.93 15.15 8.59
N PRO A 36 -8.16 15.35 9.67
CA PRO A 36 -8.65 16.01 10.88
C PRO A 36 -9.18 17.43 10.64
N THR A 37 -8.71 18.09 9.58
CA THR A 37 -9.10 19.47 9.22
C THR A 37 -9.73 19.61 7.83
N SER A 38 -9.76 18.53 7.04
CA SER A 38 -10.29 18.54 5.67
C SER A 38 -11.45 17.56 5.51
N THR A 39 -12.55 18.01 4.91
CA THR A 39 -13.71 17.16 4.57
C THR A 39 -13.55 16.39 3.26
N GLY A 40 -12.37 16.43 2.63
CA GLY A 40 -12.10 15.79 1.35
C GLY A 40 -11.37 16.71 0.38
N SER A 41 -10.13 16.36 0.05
CA SER A 41 -9.31 17.06 -0.93
C SER A 41 -8.25 16.14 -1.53
N CYS A 42 -7.51 16.63 -2.54
CA CYS A 42 -6.22 16.03 -2.85
C CYS A 42 -5.26 16.23 -1.67
N ALA A 43 -4.42 15.24 -1.42
CA ALA A 43 -3.40 15.31 -0.40
C ALA A 43 -2.32 16.34 -0.79
N VAL A 44 -1.72 16.95 0.22
CA VAL A 44 -0.59 17.87 0.04
C VAL A 44 0.69 17.19 0.50
N ILE A 45 1.82 17.58 -0.09
CA ILE A 45 3.13 17.13 0.38
C ILE A 45 3.37 17.80 1.74
N HIS A 46 3.56 16.98 2.78
CA HIS A 46 3.96 17.47 4.08
C HIS A 46 5.47 17.75 4.04
N SER A 47 5.84 18.99 4.32
CA SER A 47 7.23 19.38 4.51
C SER A 47 7.77 18.62 5.73
N GLY A 48 8.70 17.70 5.49
CA GLY A 48 9.04 16.65 6.45
C GLY A 48 9.44 17.16 7.84
N ASN A 49 9.18 16.34 8.86
CA ASN A 49 9.68 16.55 10.22
C ASN A 49 11.13 16.04 10.34
N PRO A 50 12.06 16.76 10.99
CA PRO A 50 13.45 16.30 11.19
C PRO A 50 13.59 14.95 11.90
N ALA A 51 12.56 14.51 12.66
CA ALA A 51 12.52 13.21 13.31
C ALA A 51 12.17 12.06 12.34
N TRP A 52 11.67 12.35 11.14
CA TRP A 52 11.34 11.35 10.14
C TRP A 52 12.58 10.88 9.41
N ALA A 53 12.94 9.62 9.64
CA ALA A 53 14.07 8.96 8.98
C ALA A 53 13.65 8.12 7.78
N THR A 54 12.34 7.82 7.64
CA THR A 54 11.84 7.00 6.53
C THR A 54 12.00 7.68 5.17
N ASN A 55 12.50 6.91 4.20
CA ASN A 55 12.60 7.28 2.81
C ASN A 55 12.20 6.11 1.92
N ILE A 56 10.95 6.12 1.44
CA ILE A 56 10.44 5.15 0.48
C ILE A 56 10.61 5.75 -0.93
N PRO A 57 11.40 5.14 -1.84
CA PRO A 57 11.64 5.69 -3.17
C PRO A 57 10.33 5.92 -3.94
N LEU A 58 10.26 7.03 -4.68
CA LEU A 58 9.08 7.48 -5.46
C LEU A 58 7.88 7.95 -4.62
N ALA A 59 7.92 7.82 -3.29
CA ALA A 59 6.86 8.26 -2.40
C ALA A 59 7.17 9.63 -1.77
N LYS A 60 6.13 10.29 -1.28
CA LYS A 60 6.21 11.54 -0.52
C LYS A 60 5.44 11.40 0.79
N TRP A 61 5.91 12.08 1.84
CA TRP A 61 5.09 12.32 3.02
C TRP A 61 3.91 13.19 2.59
N ILE A 62 2.69 12.70 2.83
CA ILE A 62 1.47 13.41 2.47
C ILE A 62 0.56 13.56 3.68
N TRP A 63 -0.22 14.64 3.68
CA TRP A 63 -1.23 14.92 4.69
C TRP A 63 -2.37 15.79 4.15
N ASP A 64 -3.30 16.20 5.02
CA ASP A 64 -4.47 17.00 4.62
C ASP A 64 -4.09 18.47 4.39
N ILE A 65 -3.23 19.02 5.23
CA ILE A 65 -2.65 20.35 5.16
C ILE A 65 -1.17 20.27 5.60
N ASP A 66 -0.29 21.02 4.94
CA ASP A 66 1.14 21.05 5.27
C ASP A 66 1.36 21.61 6.68
N LYS A 67 2.13 20.89 7.51
CA LYS A 67 2.42 21.21 8.92
C LYS A 67 1.19 21.31 9.82
N ASN A 68 0.11 20.62 9.46
CA ASN A 68 -1.04 20.52 10.34
C ASN A 68 -0.71 19.64 11.53
N THR A 69 -0.77 20.22 12.72
CA THR A 69 -0.46 19.53 13.98
C THR A 69 -1.71 19.03 14.72
N GLN A 70 -2.89 19.14 14.12
CA GLN A 70 -4.13 18.69 14.74
C GLN A 70 -4.16 17.16 14.82
N ALA A 71 -4.38 16.65 16.04
CA ALA A 71 -4.62 15.24 16.29
C ALA A 71 -5.94 14.78 15.64
N GLY A 72 -5.98 13.54 15.19
CA GLY A 72 -7.17 12.93 14.60
C GLY A 72 -6.84 11.85 13.59
N ILE A 73 -7.90 11.35 12.97
CA ILE A 73 -7.83 10.30 11.96
C ILE A 73 -7.89 10.95 10.58
N ALA A 74 -7.02 10.48 9.68
CA ALA A 74 -7.10 10.75 8.26
C ALA A 74 -7.35 9.44 7.50
N THR A 75 -8.24 9.49 6.51
CA THR A 75 -8.44 8.41 5.54
C THR A 75 -7.87 8.83 4.20
N ILE A 76 -6.86 8.12 3.72
CA ILE A 76 -6.22 8.33 2.43
C ILE A 76 -6.72 7.26 1.46
N THR A 77 -7.12 7.67 0.26
CA THR A 77 -7.59 6.76 -0.79
C THR A 77 -6.80 6.96 -2.08
N LYS A 78 -6.37 5.85 -2.70
CA LYS A 78 -5.78 5.85 -4.03
C LYS A 78 -6.36 4.73 -4.88
N PHE A 79 -6.92 5.10 -6.03
CA PHE A 79 -7.37 4.15 -7.04
C PHE A 79 -6.24 3.85 -8.02
N PHE A 80 -6.15 2.60 -8.45
CA PHE A 80 -5.18 2.17 -9.46
C PHE A 80 -5.71 1.01 -10.28
N TYR A 81 -5.15 0.81 -11.47
CA TYR A 81 -5.55 -0.26 -12.38
C TYR A 81 -4.44 -1.29 -12.53
N VAL A 82 -4.79 -2.57 -12.43
CA VAL A 82 -3.88 -3.69 -12.64
C VAL A 82 -4.24 -4.39 -13.95
N ALA A 83 -3.34 -4.30 -14.94
CA ALA A 83 -3.48 -5.06 -16.17
C ALA A 83 -2.96 -6.49 -15.98
N GLY A 84 -3.69 -7.49 -16.46
CA GLY A 84 -3.30 -8.90 -16.33
C GLY A 84 -3.53 -9.48 -14.94
N ILE A 85 -2.95 -10.65 -14.68
CA ILE A 85 -3.11 -11.41 -13.43
C ILE A 85 -2.00 -11.00 -12.44
N PRO A 86 -2.31 -10.45 -11.26
CA PRO A 86 -1.31 -10.16 -10.23
C PRO A 86 -0.49 -11.41 -9.88
N GLN A 87 0.83 -11.26 -9.85
CA GLN A 87 1.79 -12.28 -9.45
C GLN A 87 2.40 -11.96 -8.07
N SER A 88 2.59 -10.67 -7.78
CA SER A 88 3.03 -10.20 -6.46
C SER A 88 2.48 -8.80 -6.15
N GLY A 89 2.42 -8.49 -4.84
CA GLY A 89 2.04 -7.19 -4.31
C GLY A 89 2.80 -6.91 -3.02
N SER A 90 3.60 -5.85 -2.99
CA SER A 90 4.42 -5.47 -1.84
C SER A 90 4.12 -4.03 -1.45
N LEU A 91 3.50 -3.82 -0.29
CA LEU A 91 3.23 -2.49 0.25
C LEU A 91 4.31 -2.10 1.23
N ASN A 92 5.12 -1.12 0.85
CA ASN A 92 6.03 -0.44 1.76
C ASN A 92 5.35 0.83 2.30
N ILE A 93 5.30 1.02 3.61
CA ILE A 93 4.54 2.09 4.25
C ILE A 93 5.15 2.52 5.60
N ALA A 94 5.02 3.80 5.91
CA ALA A 94 5.27 4.37 7.23
C ALA A 94 4.27 5.50 7.51
N ALA A 95 3.98 5.73 8.78
CA ALA A 95 3.16 6.85 9.23
C ALA A 95 3.74 7.50 10.48
N ASP A 96 3.30 8.72 10.74
CA ASP A 96 3.35 9.39 12.03
C ASP A 96 1.89 9.70 12.43
N ASN A 97 1.24 8.96 13.34
CA ASN A 97 1.76 7.86 14.17
C ASN A 97 1.41 6.48 13.61
N TYR A 98 0.13 6.09 13.67
CA TYR A 98 -0.30 4.72 13.35
C TYR A 98 -0.98 4.66 12.01
N PHE A 99 -0.98 3.47 11.39
CA PHE A 99 -1.80 3.22 10.22
C PHE A 99 -2.44 1.83 10.21
N ILE A 100 -3.55 1.72 9.49
CA ILE A 100 -4.20 0.48 9.07
C ILE A 100 -4.49 0.60 7.58
N THR A 101 -4.31 -0.49 6.83
CA THR A 101 -4.52 -0.48 5.37
C THR A 101 -5.61 -1.45 4.94
N TYR A 102 -6.31 -1.03 3.90
CA TYR A 102 -7.36 -1.80 3.26
C TYR A 102 -7.11 -1.82 1.75
N LEU A 103 -7.29 -2.99 1.15
CA LEU A 103 -7.26 -3.16 -0.30
C LEU A 103 -8.60 -3.74 -0.73
N ASN A 104 -9.27 -3.05 -1.64
CA ASN A 104 -10.58 -3.44 -2.14
C ASN A 104 -11.61 -3.70 -1.02
N ASP A 105 -11.64 -2.79 -0.03
CA ASP A 105 -12.56 -2.81 1.11
C ASP A 105 -12.32 -3.97 2.10
N VAL A 106 -11.17 -4.64 2.02
CA VAL A 106 -10.74 -5.71 2.92
C VAL A 106 -9.49 -5.27 3.67
N ASP A 107 -9.43 -5.52 4.98
CA ASP A 107 -8.22 -5.32 5.79
C ASP A 107 -7.06 -6.10 5.16
N ALA A 108 -6.03 -5.38 4.73
CA ALA A 108 -4.89 -5.95 4.00
C ALA A 108 -3.86 -6.59 4.95
N ASN A 109 -4.16 -6.67 6.25
CA ASN A 109 -3.28 -7.15 7.32
C ASN A 109 -1.91 -6.45 7.34
N CYS A 110 -1.87 -5.21 6.88
CA CYS A 110 -0.70 -4.35 6.94
C CYS A 110 -1.05 -3.13 7.79
N LYS A 111 -0.46 -3.07 8.98
CA LYS A 111 -0.72 -2.08 10.02
C LYS A 111 0.54 -1.80 10.82
N ASP A 112 0.58 -0.65 11.47
CA ASP A 112 1.69 -0.30 12.35
C ASP A 112 1.81 -1.32 13.50
N SER A 113 3.01 -1.91 13.63
CA SER A 113 3.36 -2.86 14.70
C SER A 113 4.49 -2.33 15.60
N THR A 114 4.86 -1.06 15.44
CA THR A 114 6.04 -0.44 16.07
C THR A 114 5.64 0.56 17.14
N TYR A 115 4.36 0.60 17.51
CA TYR A 115 3.78 1.55 18.46
C TYR A 115 3.78 2.99 17.93
N GLY A 116 3.61 3.16 16.62
CA GLY A 116 3.49 4.47 15.98
C GLY A 116 4.83 5.11 15.64
N GLU A 117 5.85 4.28 15.43
CA GLU A 117 7.25 4.68 15.25
C GLU A 117 7.78 4.30 13.86
N THR A 118 6.88 3.95 12.93
CA THR A 118 7.30 3.55 11.57
C THR A 118 8.01 4.66 10.81
N PHE A 119 7.73 5.94 11.10
CA PHE A 119 8.44 7.11 10.55
C PHE A 119 9.94 7.18 10.90
N LYS A 120 10.41 6.42 11.91
CA LYS A 120 11.84 6.32 12.28
C LYS A 120 12.55 5.16 11.58
N ILE A 121 11.81 4.27 10.90
CA ILE A 121 12.38 3.13 10.20
C ILE A 121 12.78 3.58 8.80
N ALA A 122 14.08 3.50 8.47
CA ALA A 122 14.64 4.07 7.24
C ALA A 122 13.88 3.66 5.97
N GLU A 123 13.44 2.41 5.90
CA GLU A 123 12.70 1.89 4.75
C GLU A 123 11.20 1.78 4.99
N GLY A 124 10.67 2.17 6.15
CA GLY A 124 9.30 1.85 6.56
C GLY A 124 9.13 0.37 6.88
N ILE A 125 7.88 -0.11 6.89
CA ILE A 125 7.59 -1.56 6.98
C ILE A 125 7.08 -2.07 5.64
N ASN A 126 7.42 -3.31 5.31
CA ASN A 126 6.99 -3.96 4.09
C ASN A 126 6.00 -5.10 4.37
N CYS A 127 4.91 -5.13 3.61
CA CYS A 127 3.84 -6.09 3.76
C CYS A 127 3.59 -6.81 2.43
N ASP A 128 3.45 -8.13 2.47
CA ASP A 128 2.88 -8.88 1.34
C ASP A 128 1.36 -8.66 1.32
N VAL A 129 0.89 -8.09 0.22
CA VAL A 129 -0.53 -7.77 0.02
C VAL A 129 -1.09 -8.39 -1.27
N ASN A 130 -0.36 -9.34 -1.87
CA ASN A 130 -0.72 -9.92 -3.17
C ASN A 130 -2.14 -10.51 -3.17
N SER A 131 -2.56 -11.17 -2.09
CA SER A 131 -3.87 -11.81 -1.99
C SER A 131 -5.06 -10.84 -1.99
N TYR A 132 -4.82 -9.53 -1.84
CA TYR A 132 -5.86 -8.50 -1.82
C TYR A 132 -5.96 -7.74 -3.15
N ILE A 133 -5.02 -7.95 -4.07
CA ILE A 133 -4.98 -7.29 -5.37
C ILE A 133 -5.75 -8.12 -6.39
N LYS A 134 -6.57 -7.45 -7.21
CA LYS A 134 -7.32 -8.08 -8.32
C LYS A 134 -6.92 -7.49 -9.65
N THR A 135 -7.18 -8.22 -10.74
CA THR A 135 -7.16 -7.64 -12.08
C THR A 135 -8.21 -6.52 -12.19
N GLY A 136 -7.88 -5.43 -12.88
CA GLY A 136 -8.77 -4.30 -13.09
C GLY A 136 -8.60 -3.18 -12.06
N LEU A 137 -9.69 -2.48 -11.75
CA LEU A 137 -9.70 -1.35 -10.81
C LEU A 137 -9.55 -1.84 -9.36
N ASN A 138 -8.58 -1.28 -8.67
CA ASN A 138 -8.31 -1.51 -7.26
C ASN A 138 -8.41 -0.21 -6.46
N LYS A 139 -8.74 -0.33 -5.18
CA LYS A 139 -8.72 0.77 -4.21
C LYS A 139 -7.76 0.41 -3.08
N LEU A 140 -6.73 1.23 -2.88
CA LEU A 140 -5.93 1.27 -1.66
C LEU A 140 -6.51 2.35 -0.75
N GLU A 141 -6.82 1.98 0.48
CA GLU A 141 -7.27 2.89 1.52
C GLU A 141 -6.37 2.74 2.76
N ILE A 142 -5.98 3.85 3.36
CA ILE A 142 -5.10 3.88 4.52
C ILE A 142 -5.75 4.79 5.55
N GLU A 143 -6.08 4.23 6.71
CA GLU A 143 -6.46 4.99 7.89
C GLU A 143 -5.19 5.32 8.66
N VAL A 144 -4.94 6.61 8.90
CA VAL A 144 -3.79 7.11 9.66
C VAL A 144 -4.31 7.80 10.90
N ASN A 145 -3.79 7.44 12.06
CA ASN A 145 -4.18 8.02 13.34
C ASN A 145 -3.02 8.83 13.93
N ASN A 146 -3.14 10.16 13.88
CA ASN A 146 -2.28 11.09 14.59
C ASN A 146 -2.81 11.26 16.02
N ILE A 147 -2.11 10.67 16.99
CA ILE A 147 -2.65 10.50 18.35
C ILE A 147 -2.44 11.71 19.26
N SER A 148 -1.64 12.70 18.85
CA SER A 148 -1.29 13.83 19.69
C SER A 148 -1.09 15.10 18.88
N THR A 149 -0.97 16.24 19.56
CA THR A 149 -0.60 17.49 18.91
C THR A 149 0.83 17.37 18.39
N GLY A 150 0.99 17.39 17.08
CA GLY A 150 2.26 17.13 16.39
C GLY A 150 2.03 16.82 14.92
N ASP A 151 3.10 16.78 14.12
CA ASP A 151 2.99 16.49 12.70
C ASP A 151 2.40 15.08 12.49
N GLY A 152 1.40 14.99 11.63
CA GLY A 152 0.86 13.72 11.16
C GLY A 152 1.15 13.57 9.66
N ALA A 153 1.54 12.37 9.22
CA ALA A 153 1.71 12.09 7.81
C ALA A 153 1.75 10.60 7.51
N VAL A 154 1.62 10.26 6.23
CA VAL A 154 1.88 8.91 5.71
C VAL A 154 2.76 8.96 4.47
N MET A 155 3.61 7.96 4.32
CA MET A 155 4.40 7.70 3.12
C MET A 155 4.21 6.24 2.73
N PHE A 156 3.89 5.96 1.46
CA PHE A 156 3.74 4.59 1.00
C PHE A 156 4.14 4.39 -0.46
N LYS A 157 4.49 3.14 -0.80
CA LYS A 157 4.64 2.63 -2.16
C LYS A 157 4.14 1.19 -2.20
N LEU A 158 3.15 0.93 -3.05
CA LEU A 158 2.75 -0.40 -3.46
C LEU A 158 3.44 -0.76 -4.78
N ALA A 159 4.24 -1.81 -4.78
CA ALA A 159 4.78 -2.43 -5.98
C ALA A 159 3.90 -3.62 -6.37
N VAL A 160 3.49 -3.69 -7.64
CA VAL A 160 2.69 -4.79 -8.18
C VAL A 160 3.39 -5.34 -9.41
N LEU A 161 3.57 -6.66 -9.44
CA LEU A 161 3.95 -7.39 -10.64
C LEU A 161 2.73 -8.12 -11.16
N SER A 162 2.41 -7.97 -12.44
CA SER A 162 1.34 -8.72 -13.10
C SER A 162 1.82 -9.38 -14.37
N ASN A 163 1.08 -10.39 -14.82
CA ASN A 163 1.33 -11.10 -16.06
C ASN A 163 0.14 -10.93 -17.01
N PHE A 164 0.38 -10.36 -18.19
CA PHE A 164 -0.62 -10.09 -19.22
C PHE A 164 -0.52 -11.09 -20.38
#